data_AF-A0AAD5Y1V2-F1
#
_entry.id   AF-A0AAD5Y1V2-F1
#
_cell.length_a   1.000
_cell.length_b   1.000
_cell.length_c   1.000
_cell.angle_alpha   90.00
_cell.angle_beta   90.00
_cell.angle_gamma   90.00
#
_symmetry.space_group_name_H-M   'P 1'
#
loop_
_entity.id
_entity.type
_entity.pdbx_description
1 polymer ?
#
loop_
_entity_poly.entity_id
_entity_poly.type
_entity_poly.pdbx_seq_one_letter_code
_entity_poly.pdbx_strand_id
1 'polypeptide(L)'
;MLLQEKGLASQKYKSEDAKFDADVELDAYKFLGAYLGAMTPLHFAILLGQDDIAKDIIERSFKEDLEETFGGGNTALHLGAVDIVTLLLERGANRTVNNAKGFQPVDLSDDPELRKLFVSTK
;
A
#
# COMPACT_ATOMS: atom_id res chain seq x y z
N MET A 1 7.57 -13.17 -21.81
CA MET A 1 6.28 -13.75 -22.23
C MET A 1 5.34 -14.06 -21.06
N LEU A 2 5.82 -14.32 -19.83
CA LEU A 2 4.98 -14.65 -18.66
C LEU A 2 4.41 -13.46 -17.87
N LEU A 3 4.79 -12.22 -18.17
CA LEU A 3 4.36 -11.04 -17.41
C LEU A 3 2.95 -10.55 -17.78
N GLN A 4 2.31 -11.04 -18.85
CA GLN A 4 1.04 -10.45 -19.34
C GLN A 4 -0.23 -11.16 -18.86
N GLU A 5 -0.14 -12.35 -18.24
CA GLU A 5 -1.32 -13.12 -17.83
C GLU A 5 -1.53 -13.06 -16.31
N LYS A 6 -1.99 -11.91 -15.79
CA LYS A 6 -2.43 -11.75 -14.39
C LYS A 6 -3.56 -12.70 -13.97
N GLY A 7 -4.32 -13.25 -14.93
CA GLY A 7 -5.51 -14.07 -14.67
C GLY A 7 -5.26 -15.35 -13.88
N LEU A 8 -4.03 -15.87 -13.89
CA LEU A 8 -3.65 -17.09 -13.16
C LEU A 8 -3.39 -16.84 -11.66
N ALA A 9 -3.09 -15.61 -11.25
CA ALA A 9 -2.78 -15.24 -9.86
C ALA A 9 -3.84 -14.34 -9.21
N SER A 10 -4.89 -13.96 -9.94
CA SER A 10 -5.88 -12.96 -9.50
C SER A 10 -7.07 -13.53 -8.71
N GLN A 11 -7.15 -14.85 -8.48
CA GLN A 11 -8.22 -15.41 -7.66
C GLN A 11 -7.95 -15.15 -6.17
N LYS A 12 -8.52 -14.05 -5.66
CA LYS A 12 -8.70 -13.85 -4.22
C LYS A 12 -9.82 -14.80 -3.77
N TYR A 13 -9.46 -15.88 -3.06
CA TYR A 13 -10.41 -16.91 -2.58
C TYR A 13 -11.22 -16.51 -1.34
N LYS A 14 -11.05 -15.28 -0.83
CA LYS A 14 -11.79 -14.81 0.34
C LYS A 14 -13.12 -14.23 -0.12
N SER A 15 -14.22 -14.85 0.29
CA SER A 15 -15.56 -14.26 0.15
C SER A 15 -15.59 -12.91 0.87
N GLU A 16 -16.22 -11.90 0.26
CA GLU A 16 -16.40 -10.57 0.87
C GLU A 16 -17.13 -10.66 2.22
N ASP A 17 -17.95 -11.70 2.40
CA ASP A 17 -18.73 -11.98 3.61
C ASP A 17 -18.02 -12.92 4.59
N ALA A 18 -16.83 -13.44 4.27
CA ALA A 18 -16.09 -14.32 5.16
C ALA A 18 -15.54 -13.53 6.35
N LYS A 19 -16.32 -13.51 7.43
CA LYS A 19 -15.93 -13.01 8.76
C LYS A 19 -15.67 -14.20 9.68
N PHE A 20 -14.70 -14.05 10.58
CA PHE A 20 -14.53 -15.01 11.65
C PHE A 20 -15.63 -14.78 12.71
N ASP A 21 -15.92 -15.80 13.51
CA ASP A 21 -16.79 -15.62 14.67
C ASP A 21 -16.20 -14.56 15.62
N ALA A 22 -17.08 -13.78 16.26
CA ALA A 22 -16.67 -12.59 17.03
C ALA A 22 -15.76 -12.92 18.23
N ASP A 23 -15.90 -14.11 18.80
CA ASP A 23 -15.04 -14.66 19.84
C ASP A 23 -13.63 -14.98 19.30
N VAL A 24 -13.55 -15.54 18.09
CA VAL A 24 -12.27 -15.78 17.39
C VAL A 24 -11.57 -14.47 17.07
N GLU A 25 -12.29 -13.44 16.60
CA GLU A 25 -11.70 -12.11 16.36
C GLU A 25 -11.19 -11.46 17.65
N LEU A 26 -11.95 -11.55 18.74
CA LEU A 26 -11.58 -10.99 20.04
C LEU A 26 -10.34 -11.68 20.62
N ASP A 27 -10.27 -13.00 20.54
CA ASP A 27 -9.12 -13.76 21.04
C ASP A 27 -7.89 -13.55 20.14
N ALA A 28 -8.07 -13.50 18.82
CA ALA A 28 -6.99 -13.09 17.91
C ALA A 28 -6.46 -11.69 18.27
N TYR A 29 -7.34 -10.73 18.57
CA TYR A 29 -6.93 -9.40 19.01
C TYR A 29 -6.14 -9.43 20.33
N LYS A 30 -6.59 -10.21 21.33
CA LYS A 30 -5.88 -10.34 22.61
C LYS A 30 -4.51 -10.99 22.47
N PHE A 31 -4.40 -12.03 21.63
CA PHE A 31 -3.17 -12.84 21.53
C PHE A 31 -2.18 -12.29 20.50
N LEU A 32 -2.67 -11.79 19.36
CA LEU A 32 -1.83 -11.34 18.24
C LEU A 32 -1.79 -9.80 18.11
N GLY A 33 -2.64 -9.09 18.85
CA GLY A 33 -2.81 -7.65 18.72
C GLY A 33 -3.78 -7.25 17.59
N ALA A 34 -3.88 -5.95 17.34
CA ALA A 34 -4.74 -5.43 16.29
C ALA A 34 -4.31 -5.96 14.91
N TYR A 35 -5.20 -6.70 14.23
CA TYR A 35 -4.99 -7.06 12.84
C TYR A 35 -5.02 -5.80 11.97
N LEU A 36 -3.89 -5.46 11.36
CA LEU A 36 -3.73 -4.25 10.55
C LEU A 36 -4.16 -4.44 9.09
N GLY A 37 -4.61 -5.64 8.70
CA GLY A 37 -4.94 -5.96 7.31
C GLY A 37 -3.84 -6.74 6.58
N ALA A 38 -4.12 -7.11 5.33
CA ALA A 38 -3.13 -7.72 4.45
C ALA A 38 -2.06 -6.69 4.09
N MET A 39 -0.80 -7.11 4.06
CA MET A 39 0.33 -6.26 3.73
C MET A 39 1.02 -6.81 2.48
N THR A 40 1.36 -5.94 1.53
CA THR A 40 2.09 -6.35 0.32
C THR A 40 3.60 -6.33 0.57
N PRO A 41 4.40 -7.06 -0.25
CA PRO A 41 5.87 -7.00 -0.17
C PRO A 41 6.41 -5.57 -0.29
N LEU A 42 5.74 -4.73 -1.09
CA LEU A 42 6.08 -3.32 -1.24
C LEU A 42 5.93 -2.54 0.07
N HIS A 43 4.80 -2.68 0.76
CA HIS A 43 4.61 -2.05 2.07
C HIS A 43 5.69 -2.49 3.07
N PHE A 44 6.04 -3.77 3.06
CA PHE A 44 7.07 -4.29 3.96
C PHE A 44 8.45 -3.72 3.65
N ALA A 45 8.84 -3.66 2.37
CA ALA A 45 10.12 -3.08 1.96
C ALA A 45 10.22 -1.60 2.37
N ILE A 46 9.16 -0.82 2.18
CA ILE A 46 9.10 0.58 2.58
C ILE A 46 9.21 0.73 4.11
N LEU A 47 8.43 -0.03 4.87
CA LEU A 47 8.44 0.04 6.34
C LEU A 47 9.79 -0.37 6.96
N LEU A 48 10.52 -1.25 6.29
CA LEU A 48 11.87 -1.65 6.69
C LEU A 48 12.97 -0.72 6.17
N GLY A 49 12.64 0.32 5.39
CA GLY A 49 13.62 1.20 4.76
C GLY A 49 14.50 0.51 3.72
N GLN A 50 14.02 -0.59 3.12
CA GLN A 50 14.70 -1.32 2.06
C GLN A 50 14.38 -0.70 0.69
N ASP A 51 14.86 0.52 0.47
CA ASP A 51 14.48 1.32 -0.69
C ASP A 51 14.84 0.66 -2.03
N ASP A 52 15.98 -0.02 -2.12
CA ASP A 52 16.39 -0.73 -3.35
C ASP A 52 15.40 -1.85 -3.71
N ILE A 53 14.96 -2.62 -2.71
CA ILE A 53 13.97 -3.69 -2.90
C ILE A 53 12.60 -3.08 -3.22
N ALA A 54 12.23 -1.99 -2.55
CA ALA A 54 10.99 -1.28 -2.85
C ALA A 54 10.98 -0.78 -4.32
N LYS A 55 12.10 -0.19 -4.79
CA LYS A 55 12.28 0.25 -6.19
C LYS A 55 12.13 -0.93 -7.15
N ASP A 56 12.82 -2.05 -6.91
CA ASP A 56 12.71 -3.27 -7.72
C ASP A 56 11.27 -3.80 -7.82
N ILE A 57 10.53 -3.76 -6.70
CA ILE A 57 9.14 -4.20 -6.66
C ILE A 57 8.26 -3.25 -7.47
N ILE A 58 8.33 -1.94 -7.20
CA ILE A 58 7.57 -0.91 -7.93
C ILE A 58 7.83 -1.04 -9.43
N GLU A 59 9.08 -1.34 -9.81
CA GLU A 59 9.46 -1.45 -11.20
C GLU A 59 8.79 -2.62 -11.93
N ARG A 60 8.44 -3.67 -11.20
CA ARG A 60 7.83 -4.89 -11.74
C ARG A 60 6.32 -4.97 -11.49
N SER A 61 5.79 -4.07 -10.66
CA SER A 61 4.38 -3.96 -10.35
C SER A 61 3.59 -3.26 -11.47
N PHE A 62 2.33 -3.66 -11.60
CA PHE A 62 1.36 -2.92 -12.40
C PHE A 62 0.67 -1.89 -11.52
N LYS A 63 0.00 -0.93 -12.16
CA LYS A 63 -0.68 0.17 -11.47
C LYS A 63 -1.66 -0.33 -10.39
N GLU A 64 -2.43 -1.39 -10.66
CA GLU A 64 -3.42 -1.90 -9.71
C GLU A 64 -2.76 -2.44 -8.42
N ASP A 65 -1.52 -2.92 -8.51
CA ASP A 65 -0.81 -3.49 -7.38
C ASP A 65 -0.27 -2.39 -6.44
N LEU A 66 -0.12 -1.16 -6.94
CA LEU A 66 0.35 0.01 -6.18
C LEU A 66 -0.75 0.65 -5.33
N GLU A 67 -2.02 0.35 -5.64
CA GLU A 67 -3.21 0.84 -4.93
C GLU A 67 -3.64 -0.07 -3.77
N GLU A 68 -3.00 -1.21 -3.59
CA GLU A 68 -3.27 -2.08 -2.44
C GLU A 68 -3.03 -1.32 -1.14
N THR A 69 -3.84 -1.60 -0.11
CA THR A 69 -3.83 -0.85 1.14
C THR A 69 -3.45 -1.72 2.34
N PHE A 70 -2.87 -1.08 3.34
CA PHE A 70 -2.44 -1.66 4.60
C PHE A 70 -2.84 -0.76 5.78
N GLY A 71 -3.01 -1.32 6.97
CA GLY A 71 -2.97 -0.57 8.23
C GLY A 71 -4.04 0.52 8.33
N GLY A 72 -5.26 0.22 7.91
CA GLY A 72 -6.35 1.21 7.88
C GLY A 72 -6.35 2.08 6.62
N GLY A 73 -6.11 1.49 5.45
CA GLY A 73 -6.29 2.17 4.16
C GLY A 73 -5.07 2.94 3.65
N ASN A 74 -3.90 2.79 4.27
CA ASN A 74 -2.67 3.41 3.79
C ASN A 74 -2.15 2.66 2.56
N THR A 75 -1.96 3.36 1.45
CA THR A 75 -1.22 2.88 0.27
C THR A 75 0.29 3.06 0.47
N ALA A 76 1.11 2.52 -0.45
CA ALA A 76 2.55 2.73 -0.45
C ALA A 76 2.95 4.23 -0.46
N LEU A 77 2.14 5.10 -1.09
CA LEU A 77 2.35 6.55 -1.09
C LEU A 77 2.23 7.19 0.30
N HIS A 78 1.44 6.61 1.21
CA HIS A 78 1.30 7.12 2.58
C HIS A 78 2.55 6.85 3.44
N LEU A 79 3.39 5.88 3.04
CA LEU A 79 4.51 5.38 3.84
C LEU A 79 5.88 5.74 3.25
N GLY A 80 5.96 6.01 1.94
CA GLY A 80 7.22 6.16 1.21
C GLY A 80 7.96 7.47 1.50
N ALA A 81 9.29 7.41 1.40
CA ALA A 81 10.17 8.58 1.35
C ALA A 81 10.17 9.23 -0.06
N VAL A 82 10.82 10.39 -0.20
CA VAL A 82 10.89 11.21 -1.44
C VAL A 82 11.16 10.36 -2.70
N ASP A 83 12.21 9.55 -2.68
CA ASP A 83 12.61 8.69 -3.82
C ASP A 83 11.54 7.68 -4.21
N ILE A 84 10.99 6.98 -3.20
CA ILE A 84 9.97 5.95 -3.39
C ILE A 84 8.67 6.58 -3.88
N VAL A 85 8.26 7.70 -3.29
CA VAL A 85 7.07 8.45 -3.71
C VAL A 85 7.21 8.94 -5.13
N THR A 86 8.38 9.46 -5.52
CA THR A 86 8.65 9.88 -6.89
C THR A 86 8.39 8.74 -7.87
N LEU A 87 9.01 7.58 -7.64
CA LEU A 87 8.85 6.42 -8.51
C LEU A 87 7.42 5.89 -8.54
N LEU A 88 6.73 5.84 -7.39
CA LEU A 88 5.32 5.44 -7.31
C LEU A 88 4.42 6.36 -8.16
N LEU A 89 4.63 7.68 -8.07
CA LEU A 89 3.87 8.65 -8.86
C LEU A 89 4.17 8.52 -10.36
N GLU A 90 5.42 8.29 -10.74
CA GLU A 90 5.81 8.00 -12.13
C GLU A 90 5.15 6.73 -12.68
N ARG A 91 4.95 5.72 -11.83
CA ARG A 91 4.20 4.50 -12.17
C ARG A 91 2.67 4.67 -12.14
N GLY A 92 2.19 5.88 -11.86
CA GLY A 92 0.77 6.23 -11.93
C GLY A 92 -0.04 5.86 -10.70
N ALA A 93 0.59 5.70 -9.54
CA ALA A 93 -0.09 5.53 -8.27
C ALA A 93 -0.99 6.75 -7.94
N ASN A 94 -2.17 6.50 -7.38
CA ASN A 94 -3.17 7.50 -7.08
C ASN A 94 -2.83 8.25 -5.79
N ARG A 95 -2.43 9.52 -5.96
CA ARG A 95 -2.09 10.42 -4.85
C ARG A 95 -3.26 10.92 -4.01
N THR A 96 -4.50 10.66 -4.42
CA THR A 96 -5.69 11.23 -3.78
C THR A 96 -6.45 10.26 -2.88
N VAL A 97 -5.93 9.03 -2.71
CA VAL A 97 -6.55 8.00 -1.86
C VAL A 97 -6.54 8.45 -0.40
N ASN A 98 -7.70 8.40 0.25
CA ASN A 98 -7.83 8.66 1.68
C ASN A 98 -7.67 7.35 2.46
N ASN A 99 -6.85 7.36 3.50
CA ASN A 99 -6.87 6.29 4.49
C ASN A 99 -8.15 6.36 5.37
N ALA A 100 -8.33 5.39 6.28
CA ALA A 100 -9.49 5.32 7.16
C ALA A 100 -9.62 6.50 8.14
N LYS A 101 -8.57 7.32 8.30
CA LYS A 101 -8.60 8.57 9.08
C LYS A 101 -8.95 9.80 8.22
N GLY A 102 -9.16 9.63 6.92
CA GLY A 102 -9.48 10.70 5.99
C GLY A 102 -8.27 11.51 5.50
N PHE A 103 -7.05 11.00 5.69
CA PHE A 103 -5.82 11.67 5.23
C PHE A 103 -5.38 11.12 3.88
N GLN A 104 -5.00 12.02 2.98
CA GLN A 104 -4.27 11.70 1.77
C GLN A 104 -2.78 11.53 2.07
N PRO A 105 -1.99 10.89 1.18
CA PRO A 105 -0.54 10.79 1.33
C PRO A 105 0.16 12.12 1.63
N VAL A 106 -0.27 13.21 0.98
CA VAL A 106 0.29 14.55 1.18
C VAL A 106 0.03 15.13 2.57
N ASP A 107 -1.03 14.69 3.25
CA ASP A 107 -1.40 15.17 4.59
C ASP A 107 -0.53 14.56 5.68
N LEU A 108 0.15 13.44 5.40
CA LEU A 108 1.03 12.74 6.35
C LEU A 108 2.49 13.18 6.28
N SER A 109 2.83 14.14 5.41
CA SER A 109 4.20 14.64 5.25
C SER A 109 4.31 16.14 5.42
N ASP A 110 5.24 16.53 6.31
CA ASP A 110 5.68 17.92 6.49
C ASP A 110 6.88 18.27 5.59
N ASP A 111 7.43 17.29 4.85
CA ASP A 111 8.56 17.52 3.96
C ASP A 111 8.12 18.39 2.75
N PRO A 112 8.71 19.59 2.58
CA PRO A 112 8.37 20.48 1.47
C PRO A 112 8.58 19.86 0.08
N GLU A 113 9.54 18.96 -0.08
CA GLU A 113 9.82 18.27 -1.34
C GLU A 113 8.74 17.25 -1.66
N LEU A 114 8.36 16.41 -0.70
CA LEU A 114 7.23 15.48 -0.87
C LEU A 114 5.93 16.21 -1.19
N ARG A 115 5.64 17.29 -0.47
CA ARG A 115 4.43 18.09 -0.73
C ARG A 115 4.43 18.67 -2.14
N LYS A 116 5.59 19.14 -2.64
CA LYS A 116 5.71 19.59 -4.03
C LYS A 116 5.46 18.46 -5.02
N LEU A 117 6.00 17.26 -4.79
CA LEU A 117 5.78 16.10 -5.66
C LEU A 117 4.30 15.78 -5.83
N PHE A 118 3.54 15.80 -4.74
CA PHE A 118 2.10 15.56 -4.78
C PHE A 118 1.29 16.64 -5.49
N VAL A 119 1.80 17.88 -5.57
CA VAL A 119 1.12 19.00 -6.25
C VAL A 119 1.59 19.19 -7.70
N SER A 120 2.82 18.78 -8.04
CA SER A 120 3.54 19.24 -9.24
C SER A 120 3.43 18.35 -10.48
N THR A 121 2.78 17.17 -10.43
CA THR A 121 2.84 16.23 -11.56
C THR A 121 1.64 16.41 -12.48
N LYS A 122 1.95 16.59 -13.77
CA LYS A 122 1.04 16.97 -14.85
C LYS A 122 0.37 15.76 -15.49
#